data_AF-A0AAV9WRQ8-F1
#
_entry.id   AF-A0AAV9WRQ8-F1
#
_cell.length_a   1.000
_cell.length_b   1.000
_cell.length_c   1.000
_cell.angle_alpha   90.00
_cell.angle_beta   90.00
_cell.angle_gamma   90.00
#
_symmetry.space_group_name_H-M   'P 1'
#
loop_
_entity.id
_entity.type
_entity.pdbx_description
1 polymer ?
#
loop_
_entity_poly.entity_id
_entity_poly.type
_entity_poly.pdbx_seq_one_letter_code
_entity_poly.pdbx_strand_id
1 'polypeptide(L)'
;MGRELQKKKNRSSINKVTRRKQNIRKRPQITGSKLVADSWDKKQTLSQNYARLGLTHRLKSATGGKEPSKSQATTNTTAVPHQEARITRSSDGSVKVEYSNNLLYSTLTPSSEQPTVQKAEEEETDLIRALKHRATLSITKERVQSDREEDWVQRLIAKHGDDYQAMFWDKELNIRQQSVGDIKRRIKKWQSKKA
;
A
#
# COMPACT_ATOMS: atom_id res chain seq x y z
N MET A 1 -14.02 -42.69 -6.12
CA MET A 1 -15.34 -43.13 -6.62
C MET A 1 -16.01 -44.22 -5.76
N GLY A 2 -15.36 -44.72 -4.69
CA GLY A 2 -15.91 -45.82 -3.88
C GLY A 2 -17.05 -45.45 -2.91
N ARG A 3 -17.38 -44.16 -2.74
CA ARG A 3 -18.40 -43.72 -1.78
C ARG A 3 -19.81 -44.00 -2.30
N GLU A 4 -20.64 -44.71 -1.54
CA GLU A 4 -22.00 -45.10 -1.95
C GLU A 4 -22.88 -43.92 -2.36
N LEU A 5 -22.79 -42.78 -1.65
CA LEU A 5 -23.48 -41.54 -2.05
C LEU A 5 -23.05 -41.02 -3.42
N GLN A 6 -21.77 -41.18 -3.77
CA GLN A 6 -21.25 -40.79 -5.09
C GLN A 6 -21.76 -41.76 -6.17
N LYS A 7 -21.80 -43.07 -5.87
CA LYS A 7 -22.36 -44.09 -6.77
C LYS A 7 -23.85 -43.86 -7.02
N LYS A 8 -24.64 -43.58 -5.98
CA LYS A 8 -26.08 -43.24 -6.10
C LYS A 8 -26.30 -41.99 -6.95
N LYS A 9 -25.50 -40.94 -6.75
CA LYS A 9 -25.53 -39.72 -7.58
C LYS A 9 -25.11 -39.95 -9.04
N ASN A 10 -24.19 -40.89 -9.29
CA ASN A 10 -23.77 -41.22 -10.65
C ASN A 10 -24.80 -42.11 -11.38
N ARG A 11 -25.57 -42.92 -10.65
CA ARG A 11 -26.63 -43.80 -11.19
C ARG A 11 -27.99 -43.10 -11.35
N SER A 12 -28.23 -42.01 -10.63
CA SER A 12 -29.46 -41.24 -10.78
C SER A 12 -29.56 -40.60 -12.16
N SER A 13 -30.76 -40.54 -12.73
CA SER A 13 -31.07 -39.80 -13.97
C SER A 13 -31.01 -38.27 -13.83
N ILE A 14 -30.58 -37.77 -12.67
CA ILE A 14 -30.47 -36.35 -12.35
C ILE A 14 -29.17 -35.81 -12.93
N ASN A 15 -29.27 -34.74 -13.72
CA ASN A 15 -28.11 -34.07 -14.28
C ASN A 15 -27.17 -33.54 -13.19
N LYS A 16 -25.87 -33.80 -13.35
CA LYS A 16 -24.85 -33.32 -12.42
C LYS A 16 -24.72 -31.80 -12.52
N VAL A 17 -25.01 -31.10 -11.42
CA VAL A 17 -24.73 -29.67 -11.28
C VAL A 17 -23.22 -29.46 -11.22
N THR A 18 -22.59 -29.22 -12.38
CA THR A 18 -21.16 -28.92 -12.48
C THR A 18 -20.94 -27.42 -12.62
N ARG A 19 -19.88 -26.88 -11.99
CA ARG A 19 -19.44 -25.49 -12.17
C ARG A 19 -17.97 -25.48 -12.57
N ARG A 20 -17.66 -24.94 -13.75
CA ARG A 20 -16.27 -24.80 -14.23
C ARG A 20 -15.63 -23.53 -13.64
N LYS A 21 -14.95 -23.66 -12.49
CA LYS A 21 -14.33 -22.52 -11.78
C LYS A 21 -12.82 -22.33 -12.04
N GLN A 22 -12.17 -23.25 -12.77
CA GLN A 22 -10.72 -23.26 -12.93
C GLN A 22 -10.19 -22.04 -13.68
N ASN A 23 -10.84 -21.63 -14.78
CA ASN A 23 -10.38 -20.52 -15.62
C ASN A 23 -10.64 -19.14 -14.99
N ILE A 24 -11.73 -19.02 -14.24
CA ILE A 24 -12.12 -17.77 -13.55
C ILE A 24 -11.04 -17.36 -12.54
N ARG A 25 -10.40 -18.33 -11.87
CA ARG A 25 -9.36 -18.08 -10.87
C ARG A 25 -8.04 -17.54 -11.45
N LYS A 26 -7.80 -17.68 -12.75
CA LYS A 26 -6.54 -17.26 -13.39
C LYS A 26 -6.50 -15.78 -13.77
N ARG A 27 -7.64 -15.07 -13.75
CA ARG A 27 -7.76 -13.68 -14.19
C ARG A 27 -8.54 -12.87 -13.17
N PRO A 28 -7.96 -12.59 -11.99
CA PRO A 28 -8.65 -11.82 -10.97
C PRO A 28 -8.93 -10.41 -11.48
N GLN A 29 -10.14 -9.93 -11.21
CA GLN A 29 -10.50 -8.54 -11.41
C GLN A 29 -10.04 -7.72 -10.20
N ILE A 30 -9.43 -6.56 -10.44
CA ILE A 30 -9.10 -5.62 -9.37
C ILE A 30 -10.37 -4.90 -8.93
N THR A 31 -10.70 -5.03 -7.65
CA THR A 31 -11.93 -4.46 -7.06
C THR A 31 -11.68 -3.28 -6.12
N GLY A 32 -10.41 -2.94 -5.86
CA GLY A 32 -10.03 -1.87 -4.93
C GLY A 32 -10.15 -0.47 -5.55
N SER A 33 -9.02 0.17 -5.83
CA SER A 33 -9.00 1.50 -6.45
C SER A 33 -9.38 1.41 -7.93
N LYS A 34 -10.36 2.23 -8.35
CA LYS A 34 -10.75 2.38 -9.77
C LYS A 34 -9.55 2.78 -10.64
N LEU A 35 -8.73 3.73 -10.16
CA LEU A 35 -7.52 4.18 -10.88
C LEU A 35 -6.56 3.03 -11.20
N VAL A 36 -6.35 2.13 -10.24
CA VAL A 36 -5.49 0.96 -10.43
C VAL A 36 -6.15 -0.05 -11.37
N ALA A 37 -7.46 -0.27 -11.24
CA ALA A 37 -8.20 -1.18 -12.09
C ALA A 37 -8.19 -0.77 -13.58
N ASP A 38 -8.32 0.52 -13.87
CA ASP A 38 -8.30 1.07 -15.24
C ASP A 38 -6.91 0.91 -15.88
N SER A 39 -5.85 1.07 -15.09
CA SER A 39 -4.46 0.90 -15.52
C SER A 39 -3.97 -0.55 -15.59
N TRP A 40 -4.80 -1.54 -15.25
CA TRP A 40 -4.38 -2.93 -15.07
C TRP A 40 -4.43 -3.76 -16.35
N ASP A 41 -3.27 -4.29 -16.77
CA ASP A 41 -3.20 -5.19 -17.91
C ASP A 41 -3.42 -6.67 -17.48
N LYS A 42 -4.49 -7.28 -18.00
CA LYS A 42 -4.85 -8.69 -17.73
C LYS A 42 -3.93 -9.71 -18.41
N LYS A 43 -2.99 -9.28 -19.25
CA LYS A 43 -2.01 -10.15 -19.91
C LYS A 43 -0.69 -10.24 -19.16
N GLN A 44 -0.39 -9.25 -18.33
CA GLN A 44 0.84 -9.19 -17.54
C GLN A 44 0.69 -9.93 -16.22
N THR A 45 1.82 -10.37 -15.66
CA THR A 45 1.85 -10.94 -14.31
C THR A 45 1.65 -9.83 -13.26
N LEU A 46 1.29 -10.22 -12.04
CA LEU A 46 1.10 -9.25 -10.95
C LEU A 46 2.38 -8.45 -10.67
N SER A 47 3.56 -9.09 -10.67
CA SER A 47 4.84 -8.38 -10.45
C SER A 47 5.15 -7.40 -11.58
N GLN A 48 4.89 -7.77 -12.83
CA GLN A 48 5.11 -6.91 -14.01
C GLN A 48 4.18 -5.69 -13.99
N ASN A 49 2.88 -5.88 -13.71
CA ASN A 49 1.94 -4.77 -13.62
C ASN A 49 2.34 -3.78 -12.53
N TYR A 50 2.62 -4.25 -11.32
CA TYR A 50 3.03 -3.38 -10.23
C TYR A 50 4.33 -2.62 -10.57
N ALA A 51 5.32 -3.28 -11.16
CA ALA A 51 6.54 -2.62 -11.63
C ALA A 51 6.25 -1.55 -12.69
N ARG A 52 5.38 -1.83 -13.67
CA ARG A 52 4.93 -0.86 -14.69
C ARG A 52 4.22 0.34 -14.07
N LEU A 53 3.41 0.11 -13.05
CA LEU A 53 2.69 1.18 -12.33
C LEU A 53 3.60 1.96 -11.37
N GLY A 54 4.84 1.51 -11.15
CA GLY A 54 5.75 2.06 -10.14
C GLY A 54 5.34 1.72 -8.70
N LEU A 55 4.54 0.68 -8.50
CA LEU A 55 4.11 0.18 -7.20
C LEU A 55 4.94 -1.06 -6.80
N THR A 56 5.15 -1.25 -5.51
CA THR A 56 5.81 -2.46 -5.01
C THR A 56 4.81 -3.61 -4.86
N HIS A 57 5.05 -4.74 -5.55
CA HIS A 57 4.16 -5.92 -5.44
C HIS A 57 4.42 -6.77 -4.17
N ARG A 58 5.63 -6.69 -3.61
CA ARG A 58 6.08 -7.40 -2.39
C ARG A 58 6.94 -6.45 -1.58
N LEU A 59 6.76 -6.49 -0.25
CA LEU A 59 7.53 -5.67 0.69
C LEU A 59 8.93 -6.25 0.99
N LYS A 60 9.04 -7.58 1.03
CA LYS A 60 10.32 -8.28 1.26
C LYS A 60 10.98 -8.64 -0.07
N SER A 61 12.28 -8.89 -0.04
CA SER A 61 13.02 -9.44 -1.18
C SER A 61 12.39 -10.76 -1.62
N ALA A 62 12.23 -10.93 -2.94
CA ALA A 62 11.76 -12.19 -3.49
C ALA A 62 12.88 -13.23 -3.39
N THR A 63 12.52 -14.47 -3.07
CA THR A 63 13.42 -15.63 -3.21
C THR A 63 13.50 -16.02 -4.68
N GLY A 64 14.71 -16.28 -5.17
CA GLY A 64 14.97 -16.63 -6.57
C GLY A 64 15.19 -15.42 -7.47
N GLY A 65 15.41 -15.69 -8.75
CA GLY A 65 15.63 -14.65 -9.76
C GLY A 65 14.36 -13.86 -10.09
N LYS A 66 14.54 -12.60 -10.49
CA LYS A 66 13.50 -11.79 -11.13
C LYS A 66 13.70 -11.82 -12.64
N GLU A 67 12.61 -11.73 -13.39
CA GLU A 67 12.70 -11.59 -14.85
C GLU A 67 13.44 -10.28 -15.20
N PRO A 68 14.46 -10.31 -16.08
CA PRO A 68 15.09 -9.08 -16.55
C PRO A 68 14.10 -8.27 -17.38
N SER A 69 14.16 -6.95 -17.28
CA SER A 69 13.39 -6.10 -18.19
C SER A 69 13.92 -6.29 -19.62
N LYS A 70 13.04 -6.26 -20.62
CA LYS A 70 13.42 -6.46 -22.03
C LYS A 70 14.53 -5.52 -22.50
N SER A 71 14.60 -4.32 -21.93
CA SER A 71 15.62 -3.29 -22.19
C SER A 71 16.99 -3.58 -21.55
N GLN A 72 17.05 -4.39 -20.48
CA GLN A 72 18.31 -4.79 -19.84
C GLN A 72 18.96 -6.01 -20.52
N ALA A 73 18.22 -6.76 -21.33
CA ALA A 73 18.75 -7.93 -22.02
C ALA A 73 19.79 -7.58 -23.10
N THR A 74 19.78 -6.34 -23.63
CA THR A 74 20.64 -5.91 -24.73
C THR A 74 21.96 -5.26 -24.31
N THR A 75 22.18 -4.98 -23.01
CA THR A 75 23.41 -4.31 -22.53
C THR A 75 24.49 -5.26 -22.02
N ASN A 76 24.21 -6.56 -21.93
CA ASN A 76 25.14 -7.54 -21.34
C ASN A 76 26.14 -8.16 -22.34
N THR A 77 26.18 -7.69 -23.59
CA THR A 77 27.13 -8.20 -24.61
C THR A 77 28.47 -7.44 -24.64
N THR A 78 28.59 -6.35 -23.89
CA THR A 78 29.84 -5.56 -23.83
C THR A 78 30.71 -5.89 -22.62
N ALA A 79 30.11 -6.33 -21.51
CA ALA A 79 30.87 -6.68 -20.30
C ALA A 79 31.46 -8.09 -20.41
N VAL A 80 32.78 -8.20 -20.23
CA VAL A 80 33.49 -9.49 -20.20
C VAL A 80 33.02 -10.27 -18.96
N PRO A 81 32.50 -11.51 -19.10
CA PRO A 81 32.02 -12.30 -17.97
C PRO A 81 33.15 -12.65 -17.00
N HIS A 82 32.79 -12.98 -15.74
CA HIS A 82 33.75 -13.17 -14.65
C HIS A 82 34.77 -14.27 -14.97
N GLN A 83 36.06 -13.95 -14.85
CA GLN A 83 37.23 -14.80 -15.16
C GLN A 83 37.48 -15.07 -16.64
N GLU A 84 36.83 -14.35 -17.55
CA GLU A 84 37.15 -14.38 -18.97
C GLU A 84 37.92 -13.11 -19.39
N ALA A 85 38.61 -13.18 -20.53
CA ALA A 85 39.32 -12.05 -21.12
C ALA A 85 38.86 -11.87 -22.57
N ARG A 86 38.53 -10.63 -22.94
CA ARG A 86 38.17 -10.30 -24.33
C ARG A 86 39.41 -9.76 -25.03
N ILE A 87 39.82 -10.46 -26.08
CA ILE A 87 40.95 -10.05 -26.92
C ILE A 87 40.36 -9.29 -28.11
N THR A 88 40.72 -8.03 -28.25
CA THR A 88 40.43 -7.23 -29.45
C THR A 88 41.72 -6.94 -30.19
N ARG A 89 41.71 -7.12 -31.52
CA ARG A 89 42.86 -6.88 -32.39
C ARG A 89 42.52 -5.70 -33.31
N SER A 90 43.29 -4.64 -33.22
CA SER A 90 43.11 -3.43 -34.03
C SER A 90 43.68 -3.64 -35.43
N SER A 91 43.23 -2.83 -36.40
CA SER A 91 43.70 -2.86 -37.80
C SER A 91 45.22 -2.78 -37.95
N ASP A 92 45.88 -2.14 -36.98
CA ASP A 92 47.32 -1.88 -36.97
C ASP A 92 48.13 -3.05 -36.39
N GLY A 93 47.48 -4.19 -36.13
CA GLY A 93 48.10 -5.42 -35.61
C GLY A 93 48.30 -5.43 -34.08
N SER A 94 48.02 -4.33 -33.39
CA SER A 94 48.08 -4.24 -31.92
C SER A 94 46.93 -5.02 -31.27
N VAL A 95 47.25 -5.76 -30.20
CA VAL A 95 46.31 -6.60 -29.46
C VAL A 95 46.04 -5.97 -28.09
N LYS A 96 44.78 -5.65 -27.80
CA LYS A 96 44.33 -5.15 -26.49
C LYS A 96 43.53 -6.25 -25.79
N VAL A 97 44.01 -6.66 -24.61
CA VAL A 97 43.37 -7.67 -23.78
C VAL A 97 42.64 -6.97 -22.63
N GLU A 98 41.32 -7.06 -22.62
CA GLU A 98 40.48 -6.52 -21.54
C GLU A 98 40.07 -7.67 -20.63
N TYR A 99 40.61 -7.68 -19.40
CA TYR A 99 40.28 -8.65 -18.37
C TYR A 99 38.97 -8.26 -17.67
N SER A 100 38.15 -9.24 -17.29
CA SER A 100 37.02 -8.98 -16.38
C SER A 100 37.54 -8.39 -15.06
N ASN A 101 36.95 -7.30 -14.57
CA ASN A 101 37.30 -6.76 -13.25
C ASN A 101 37.13 -7.86 -12.19
N ASN A 102 38.23 -8.25 -11.54
CA ASN A 102 38.20 -9.23 -10.47
C ASN A 102 37.47 -8.62 -9.27
N LEU A 103 36.22 -9.05 -9.02
CA LEU A 103 35.42 -8.59 -7.87
C LEU A 103 36.15 -8.77 -6.53
N LEU A 104 37.10 -9.71 -6.43
CA LEU A 104 37.93 -9.96 -5.25
C LEU A 104 38.88 -8.82 -4.89
N TYR A 105 39.31 -8.00 -5.85
CA TYR A 105 40.25 -6.89 -5.62
C TYR A 105 39.59 -5.51 -5.62
N SER A 106 38.38 -5.37 -6.18
CA SER A 106 37.65 -4.10 -6.18
C SER A 106 37.22 -3.63 -4.78
N THR A 107 37.04 -4.55 -3.84
CA THR A 107 36.63 -4.26 -2.45
C THR A 107 37.79 -3.88 -1.54
N LEU A 108 39.04 -4.08 -1.99
CA LEU A 108 40.25 -3.76 -1.22
C LEU A 108 40.72 -2.31 -1.42
N THR A 109 40.20 -1.62 -2.43
CA THR A 109 40.28 -0.16 -2.53
C THR A 109 39.29 0.48 -1.56
N PRO A 110 39.73 1.23 -0.52
CA PRO A 110 38.83 2.00 0.32
C PRO A 110 38.40 3.22 -0.47
N SER A 111 37.46 3.04 -1.41
CA SER A 111 36.77 4.18 -2.00
C SER A 111 35.93 4.78 -0.88
N SER A 112 36.32 5.97 -0.41
CA SER A 112 35.62 6.78 0.61
C SER A 112 34.27 7.30 0.16
N GLU A 113 33.65 6.63 -0.80
CA GLU A 113 32.30 6.87 -1.25
C GLU A 113 31.47 5.70 -0.74
N GLN A 114 30.82 5.95 0.40
CA GLN A 114 29.56 5.29 0.69
C GLN A 114 28.75 5.26 -0.61
N PRO A 115 28.11 4.14 -0.98
CA PRO A 115 27.07 4.21 -2.00
C PRO A 115 26.05 5.19 -1.45
N THR A 116 26.15 6.45 -1.89
CA THR A 116 25.04 7.37 -1.81
C THR A 116 23.97 6.63 -2.57
N VAL A 117 22.99 6.10 -1.83
CA VAL A 117 21.74 5.66 -2.40
C VAL A 117 21.15 6.95 -2.93
N GLN A 118 21.62 7.35 -4.12
CA GLN A 118 21.00 8.35 -4.94
C GLN A 118 19.61 7.78 -5.13
N LYS A 119 18.70 8.32 -4.34
CA LYS A 119 17.28 8.00 -4.36
C LYS A 119 16.89 8.32 -5.78
N ALA A 120 16.90 7.31 -6.64
CA ALA A 120 16.56 7.43 -8.03
C ALA A 120 15.25 8.21 -8.01
N GLU A 121 15.25 9.39 -8.63
CA GLU A 121 14.04 10.13 -8.87
C GLU A 121 13.24 9.23 -9.80
N GLU A 122 12.50 8.30 -9.20
CA GLU A 122 11.60 7.39 -9.86
C GLU A 122 10.65 8.31 -10.62
N GLU A 123 10.74 8.30 -11.96
CA GLU A 123 9.82 9.03 -12.80
C GLU A 123 8.40 8.69 -12.35
N GLU A 124 7.78 9.62 -11.61
CA GLU A 124 6.54 9.34 -10.93
C GLU A 124 5.49 9.11 -12.00
N THR A 125 5.01 7.87 -12.10
CA THR A 125 3.96 7.53 -13.04
C THR A 125 2.72 8.40 -12.75
N ASP A 126 1.96 8.76 -13.78
CA ASP A 126 0.75 9.57 -13.63
C ASP A 126 -0.24 8.96 -12.62
N LEU A 127 -0.25 7.62 -12.53
CA LEU A 127 -1.05 6.89 -11.55
C LEU A 127 -0.58 7.13 -10.11
N ILE A 128 0.73 7.10 -9.85
CA ILE A 128 1.26 7.38 -8.50
C ILE A 128 0.91 8.80 -8.10
N ARG A 129 1.08 9.77 -9.01
CA ARG A 129 0.69 11.16 -8.79
C ARG A 129 -0.78 11.27 -8.42
N ALA A 130 -1.67 10.60 -9.17
CA ALA A 130 -3.10 10.58 -8.88
C ALA A 130 -3.44 9.90 -7.54
N LEU A 131 -2.74 8.81 -7.18
CA LEU A 131 -2.92 8.13 -5.89
C LEU A 131 -2.44 8.99 -4.71
N LYS A 132 -1.30 9.68 -4.85
CA LYS A 132 -0.78 10.62 -3.85
C LYS A 132 -1.76 11.77 -3.64
N HIS A 133 -2.22 12.39 -4.72
CA HIS A 133 -3.25 13.44 -4.66
C HIS A 133 -4.53 12.93 -4.00
N ARG A 134 -4.97 11.71 -4.30
CA ARG A 134 -6.14 11.13 -3.62
C ARG A 134 -5.90 10.88 -2.13
N ALA A 135 -4.71 10.47 -1.73
CA ALA A 135 -4.36 10.25 -0.34
C ALA A 135 -4.35 11.57 0.48
N THR A 136 -4.03 12.70 -0.16
CA THR A 136 -4.11 14.02 0.48
C THR A 136 -5.55 14.51 0.69
N LEU A 137 -6.53 13.95 -0.04
CA LEU A 137 -7.95 14.29 0.11
C LEU A 137 -8.57 13.57 1.32
N SER A 138 -8.06 13.83 2.53
CA SER A 138 -8.68 13.35 3.76
C SER A 138 -9.82 14.29 4.18
N ILE A 139 -11.05 13.77 4.19
CA ILE A 139 -12.20 14.50 4.73
C ILE A 139 -12.29 14.17 6.22
N THR A 140 -11.80 15.06 7.07
CA THR A 140 -11.97 14.94 8.53
C THR A 140 -13.32 15.51 8.93
N LYS A 141 -14.23 14.66 9.42
CA LYS A 141 -15.49 15.12 10.03
C LYS A 141 -15.25 15.42 11.50
N GLU A 142 -15.48 16.68 11.90
CA GLU A 142 -15.40 17.06 13.30
C GLU A 142 -16.46 16.35 14.15
N ARG A 143 -16.12 16.03 15.40
CA ARG A 143 -17.07 15.42 16.33
C ARG A 143 -17.91 16.51 16.98
N VAL A 144 -19.19 16.54 16.65
CA VAL A 144 -20.19 17.48 17.20
C VAL A 144 -20.92 16.84 18.39
N GLN A 145 -21.46 17.67 19.28
CA GLN A 145 -22.39 17.23 20.33
C GLN A 145 -23.75 16.83 19.74
N SER A 146 -24.49 16.01 20.47
CA SER A 146 -25.88 15.68 20.09
C SER A 146 -26.85 16.74 20.62
N ASP A 147 -27.98 16.94 19.93
CA ASP A 147 -28.98 17.96 20.29
C ASP A 147 -29.41 17.88 21.77
N ARG A 148 -29.62 16.67 22.30
CA ARG A 148 -29.98 16.46 23.71
C ARG A 148 -28.86 16.85 24.68
N GLU A 149 -27.60 16.68 24.30
CA GLU A 149 -26.48 17.13 25.12
C GLU A 149 -26.38 18.66 25.11
N GLU A 150 -26.74 19.29 24.01
CA GLU A 150 -26.79 20.76 23.91
C GLU A 150 -27.90 21.32 24.79
N ASP A 151 -29.10 20.73 24.74
CA ASP A 151 -30.21 21.08 25.64
C ASP A 151 -29.82 20.90 27.12
N TRP A 152 -29.13 19.80 27.43
CA TRP A 152 -28.68 19.51 28.79
C TRP A 152 -27.65 20.54 29.29
N VAL A 153 -26.65 20.85 28.46
CA VAL A 153 -25.66 21.89 28.75
C VAL A 153 -26.32 23.26 28.90
N GLN A 154 -27.27 23.59 28.01
CA GLN A 154 -28.01 24.85 28.07
C GLN A 154 -28.79 24.96 29.39
N ARG A 155 -29.44 23.89 29.85
CA ARG A 155 -30.14 23.87 31.14
C ARG A 155 -29.18 24.02 32.33
N LEU A 156 -28.01 23.38 32.27
CA LEU A 156 -26.98 23.53 33.31
C LEU A 156 -26.48 24.97 33.41
N ILE A 157 -26.16 25.60 32.28
CA ILE A 157 -25.70 26.99 32.24
C ILE A 157 -26.83 27.95 32.68
N ALA A 158 -28.07 27.70 32.25
CA ALA A 158 -29.21 28.53 32.65
C ALA A 158 -29.49 28.46 34.16
N LYS A 159 -29.21 27.33 34.82
CA LYS A 159 -29.45 27.12 36.26
C LYS A 159 -28.27 27.57 37.13
N HIS A 160 -27.03 27.28 36.73
CA HIS A 160 -25.83 27.45 37.56
C HIS A 160 -24.81 28.46 37.03
N GLY A 161 -25.04 29.06 35.85
CA GLY A 161 -24.08 29.99 35.23
C GLY A 161 -22.75 29.30 34.91
N ASP A 162 -21.66 29.79 35.52
CA ASP A 162 -20.28 29.28 35.32
C ASP A 162 -19.78 28.39 36.46
N ASP A 163 -20.62 28.09 37.47
CA ASP A 163 -20.23 27.32 38.64
C ASP A 163 -20.24 25.80 38.39
N TYR A 164 -19.15 25.27 37.83
CA TYR A 164 -19.03 23.84 37.51
C TYR A 164 -19.17 22.90 38.70
N GLN A 165 -18.80 23.36 39.91
CA GLN A 165 -18.94 22.57 41.12
C GLN A 165 -20.41 22.45 41.54
N ALA A 166 -21.21 23.50 41.36
CA ALA A 166 -22.65 23.46 41.59
C ALA A 166 -23.35 22.54 40.57
N MET A 167 -22.95 22.61 39.30
CA MET A 167 -23.44 21.68 38.25
C MET A 167 -23.15 20.22 38.56
N PHE A 168 -21.98 19.93 39.15
CA PHE A 168 -21.61 18.58 39.54
C PHE A 168 -22.53 18.03 40.64
N TRP A 169 -22.86 18.86 41.63
CA TRP A 169 -23.74 18.49 42.75
C TRP A 169 -25.24 18.55 42.41
N ASP A 170 -25.63 18.98 41.21
CA ASP A 170 -27.04 19.04 40.79
C ASP A 170 -27.61 17.63 40.54
N LYS A 171 -28.46 17.16 41.44
CA LYS A 171 -29.10 15.84 41.35
C LYS A 171 -30.15 15.73 40.23
N GLU A 172 -30.75 16.84 39.81
CA GLU A 172 -31.83 16.87 38.83
C GLU A 172 -31.29 16.90 37.40
N LEU A 173 -30.29 17.77 37.16
CA LEU A 173 -29.70 17.90 35.84
C LEU A 173 -28.54 16.89 35.66
N ASN A 174 -27.70 16.67 36.66
CA ASN A 174 -26.57 15.72 36.57
C ASN A 174 -26.93 14.30 37.04
N ILE A 175 -28.06 13.76 36.55
CA ILE A 175 -28.57 12.41 36.92
C ILE A 175 -27.51 11.33 36.70
N ARG A 176 -26.72 11.46 35.63
CA ARG A 176 -25.69 10.49 35.24
C ARG A 176 -24.35 10.69 35.96
N GLN A 177 -24.30 11.58 36.95
CA GLN A 177 -23.11 11.82 37.78
C GLN A 177 -21.85 12.10 36.94
N GLN A 178 -21.99 12.95 35.91
CA GLN A 178 -20.86 13.39 35.10
C GLN A 178 -19.86 14.14 35.97
N SER A 179 -18.57 13.85 35.78
CA SER A 179 -17.49 14.54 36.49
C SER A 179 -17.41 16.02 36.09
N VAL A 180 -16.89 16.85 37.00
CA VAL A 180 -16.65 18.29 36.76
C VAL A 180 -15.86 18.52 35.46
N GLY A 181 -14.83 17.72 35.20
CA GLY A 181 -14.01 17.82 34.00
C GLY A 181 -14.73 17.40 32.71
N ASP A 182 -15.73 16.51 32.78
CA ASP A 182 -16.57 16.18 31.62
C ASP A 182 -17.57 17.30 31.31
N ILE A 183 -18.23 17.82 32.35
CA ILE A 183 -19.13 18.98 32.24
C ILE A 183 -18.39 20.16 31.61
N LYS A 184 -17.19 20.49 32.11
CA LYS A 184 -16.35 21.58 31.58
C LYS A 184 -15.99 21.36 30.10
N ARG A 185 -15.62 20.14 29.70
CA ARG A 185 -15.30 19.83 28.29
C ARG A 185 -16.51 19.98 27.38
N ARG A 186 -17.70 19.55 27.84
CA ARG A 186 -18.94 19.67 27.06
C ARG A 186 -19.39 21.12 26.93
N ILE A 187 -19.31 21.90 28.00
CA ILE A 187 -19.62 23.34 27.95
C ILE A 187 -18.67 24.06 26.99
N LYS A 188 -17.36 23.77 27.06
CA LYS A 188 -16.38 24.36 26.14
C LYS A 188 -16.69 24.04 24.67
N LYS A 189 -17.07 22.79 24.37
CA LYS A 189 -17.49 22.37 23.01
C LYS A 189 -18.77 23.07 22.55
N TRP A 190 -19.74 23.21 23.45
CA TRP A 190 -21.00 23.89 23.17
C TRP A 190 -20.77 25.38 22.89
N GLN A 191 -19.95 26.04 23.72
CA GLN A 191 -19.55 27.43 23.53
C GLN A 191 -18.82 27.63 22.19
N SER A 192 -17.88 26.75 21.83
CA SER A 192 -17.19 26.84 20.54
C SER A 192 -18.09 26.59 19.33
N LYS A 193 -19.22 25.90 19.49
CA LYS A 193 -20.21 25.69 18.43
C LYS A 193 -21.12 26.92 18.27
N LYS A 194 -21.39 27.64 19.37
CA LYS A 194 -22.31 28.79 19.41
C LYS A 194 -21.63 30.12 19.07
N ALA A 195 -20.33 30.24 19.30
CA ALA A 195 -19.50 31.36 18.87
C ALA A 195 -19.34 31.36 17.34
#